data_AF-A0A2S9F8R6-F1
#
_entry.id   AF-A0A2S9F8R6-F1
#
_cell.length_a   1.000
_cell.length_b   1.000
_cell.length_c   1.000
_cell.angle_alpha   90.00
_cell.angle_beta   90.00
_cell.angle_gamma   90.00
#
_symmetry.space_group_name_H-M   'P 1'
#
loop_
_entity.id
_entity.type
_entity.pdbx_description
1 polymer ?
#
loop_
_entity_poly.entity_id
_entity_poly.type
_entity_poly.pdbx_seq_one_letter_code
_entity_poly.pdbx_strand_id
1 'polypeptide(L)' 'DDALIERWSQLPEWPQMLLRALIFRLAVHALHPRSTAAAFPGLARTAALVRLAL' A
#
# COMPACT_ATOMS: atom_id res chain seq x y z
N ASP A 1 -7.78 -8.15 1.02
CA ASP A 1 -9.12 -8.17 0.43
C ASP A 1 -9.28 -6.87 -0.35
N ASP A 2 -9.79 -6.96 -1.57
CA ASP A 2 -9.88 -5.82 -2.48
C ASP A 2 -10.91 -4.79 -1.99
N ALA A 3 -11.92 -5.23 -1.23
CA ALA A 3 -12.89 -4.37 -0.56
C ALA A 3 -12.30 -3.53 0.60
N LEU A 4 -11.03 -3.75 0.99
CA LEU A 4 -10.41 -3.02 2.11
C LEU A 4 -10.26 -1.52 1.80
N ILE A 5 -9.99 -1.18 0.54
CA ILE A 5 -9.85 0.22 0.11
C ILE A 5 -11.21 0.91 0.10
N GLU A 6 -12.24 0.21 -0.38
CA GLU A 6 -13.60 0.75 -0.50
C GLU A 6 -14.28 0.94 0.86
N ARG A 7 -13.99 0.09 1.85
CA ARG A 7 -14.62 0.09 3.17
C ARG A 7 -14.53 1.43 3.90
N TRP A 8 -13.45 2.18 3.68
CA TRP A 8 -13.22 3.47 4.33
C TRP A 8 -13.20 4.65 3.37
N SER A 9 -13.69 4.47 2.14
CA SER A 9 -13.65 5.50 1.09
C SER A 9 -14.41 6.78 1.45
N GLN A 10 -15.38 6.71 2.37
CA GLN A 10 -16.11 7.89 2.85
C GLN A 10 -15.27 8.84 3.74
N LEU A 11 -14.12 8.39 4.26
CA LEU A 11 -13.26 9.22 5.11
C LEU A 11 -12.38 10.15 4.24
N PRO A 12 -12.46 11.49 4.39
CA PRO A 12 -11.72 12.42 3.55
C PRO A 12 -10.19 12.22 3.56
N GLU A 13 -9.64 11.76 4.68
CA GLU A 13 -8.21 11.52 4.88
C GLU A 13 -7.72 10.16 4.36
N TRP A 14 -8.64 9.28 3.96
CA TRP A 14 -8.34 7.89 3.62
C TRP A 14 -7.31 7.73 2.49
N PRO A 15 -7.38 8.47 1.37
CA PRO A 15 -6.37 8.37 0.31
C PRO A 15 -4.95 8.67 0.81
N GLN A 16 -4.81 9.63 1.72
CA GLN A 16 -3.53 9.99 2.32
C GLN A 16 -3.03 8.93 3.31
N MET A 17 -3.92 8.28 4.06
CA MET A 17 -3.54 7.15 4.93
C MET A 17 -3.00 5.97 4.11
N LEU A 18 -3.66 5.65 2.99
CA LEU A 18 -3.20 4.61 2.05
C LEU A 18 -1.81 4.91 1.49
N LEU A 19 -1.57 6.17 1.08
CA LEU A 19 -0.26 6.61 0.60
C LEU A 19 0.83 6.44 1.66
N ARG A 20 0.58 6.88 2.91
CA ARG A 20 1.54 6.72 4.01
C ARG A 20 1.85 5.26 4.30
N ALA A 21 0.83 4.39 4.32
CA ALA A 21 1.00 2.96 4.52
C ALA A 21 1.82 2.31 3.38
N LEU A 22 1.59 2.72 2.13
CA LEU A 22 2.37 2.25 0.98
C LEU A 22 3.84 2.65 1.09
N ILE A 23 4.12 3.92 1.41
CA ILE A 23 5.49 4.42 1.59
C ILE A 23 6.21 3.67 2.71
N PHE A 24 5.52 3.47 3.85
CA PHE A 24 6.07 2.68 4.95
C PHE A 24 6.45 1.26 4.51
N ARG A 25 5.54 0.56 3.82
CA ARG A 25 5.80 -0.80 3.34
C ARG A 25 6.91 -0.85 2.29
N LEU A 26 7.05 0.18 1.45
CA LEU A 26 8.14 0.31 0.50
C LEU A 26 9.49 0.48 1.21
N ALA A 27 9.56 1.36 2.22
CA ALA A 27 10.77 1.55 3.01
C ALA A 27 11.17 0.27 3.75
N VAL A 28 10.20 -0.43 4.38
CA VAL A 28 10.44 -1.74 5.02
C VAL A 28 10.93 -2.76 4.00
N HIS A 29 10.33 -2.83 2.81
CA HIS A 29 10.75 -3.75 1.77
C HIS A 29 12.21 -3.51 1.33
N ALA A 30 12.63 -2.25 1.22
CA ALA A 30 13.97 -1.87 0.78
C ALA A 30 15.04 -2.07 1.87
N LEU A 31 14.70 -1.81 3.14
CA LEU A 31 15.69 -1.69 4.21
C LEU A 31 15.72 -2.89 5.18
N HIS A 32 14.66 -3.70 5.23
CA HIS A 32 14.57 -4.78 6.21
C HIS A 32 15.37 -6.01 5.75
N PRO A 33 16.28 -6.57 6.59
CA PRO A 33 17.19 -7.65 6.20
C PRO A 33 16.49 -8.97 5.87
N ARG A 34 15.23 -9.15 6.30
CA ARG A 34 14.41 -10.33 5.97
C ARG A 34 13.46 -10.11 4.78
N SER A 35 13.51 -8.94 4.16
CA SER A 35 12.73 -8.67 2.95
C SER A 35 13.31 -9.47 1.79
N THR A 36 12.44 -10.00 0.93
CA THR A 36 12.83 -10.80 -0.23
C THR A 36 12.17 -10.28 -1.49
N ALA A 37 12.78 -10.52 -2.66
CA ALA A 37 12.21 -10.14 -3.95
C ALA A 37 10.81 -10.74 -4.18
N ALA A 38 10.53 -11.92 -3.61
CA ALA A 38 9.21 -12.56 -3.68
C ALA A 38 8.10 -11.74 -3.00
N ALA A 39 8.42 -10.81 -2.10
CA ALA A 39 7.45 -9.91 -1.48
C ALA A 39 7.07 -8.71 -2.37
N PHE A 40 7.89 -8.39 -3.37
CA PHE A 40 7.71 -7.21 -4.22
C PHE A 40 6.42 -7.23 -5.05
N PRO A 41 5.99 -8.33 -5.70
CA PRO A 41 4.76 -8.35 -6.49
C PRO A 41 3.51 -7.92 -5.72
N GLY A 42 3.40 -8.32 -4.44
CA GLY A 42 2.30 -7.90 -3.58
C GLY A 42 2.32 -6.40 -3.27
N LEU A 43 3.52 -5.83 -3.07
CA LEU A 43 3.69 -4.39 -2.89
C LEU A 43 3.37 -3.61 -4.17
N ALA A 44 3.81 -4.10 -5.33
CA ALA A 44 3.53 -3.50 -6.63
C ALA A 44 2.01 -3.50 -6.94
N ARG A 45 1.31 -4.61 -6.67
CA ARG A 45 -0.16 -4.66 -6.75
C ARG A 45 -0.81 -3.62 -5.85
N THR A 46 -0.34 -3.51 -4.61
CA THR A 46 -0.87 -2.52 -3.65
C THR A 46 -0.67 -1.10 -4.14
N ALA A 47 0.51 -0.78 -4.70
CA ALA A 47 0.79 0.53 -5.29
C ALA A 47 -0.17 0.87 -6.44
N ALA A 48 -0.47 -0.09 -7.30
CA ALA A 48 -1.42 0.10 -8.41
C ALA A 48 -2.83 0.43 -7.90
N LEU A 49 -3.29 -0.25 -6.85
CA LEU A 49 -4.60 0.00 -6.24
C LEU A 49 -4.67 1.37 -5.55
N VAL A 50 -3.64 1.72 -4.77
CA VAL A 50 -3.57 3.04 -4.11
C VAL A 50 -3.56 4.16 -5.15
N ARG A 51 -2.86 3.99 -6.27
CA ARG A 51 -2.86 4.98 -7.37
C ARG A 51 -4.25 5.24 -7.94
N LEU A 52 -5.14 4.24 -7.96
CA LEU A 52 -6.51 4.40 -8.45
C LEU A 52 -7.43 5.09 -7.44
N ALA A 53 -7.02 5.19 -6.17
CA ALA A 53 -7.79 5.82 -5.09
C ALA A 53 -7.36 7.27 -4.78
N LEU A 54 -6.33 7.78 -5.47
CA LEU A 54 -5.87 9.17 -5.43
C LEU A 54 -6.54 9.98 -6.54
#